data_AF-A0A100WK19-F1
#
_entry.id   AF-A0A100WK19-F1
#
_cell.length_a   1.000
_cell.length_b   1.000
_cell.length_c   1.000
_cell.angle_alpha   90.00
_cell.angle_beta   90.00
_cell.angle_gamma   90.00
#
_symmetry.space_group_name_H-M   'P 1'
#
loop_
_entity.id
_entity.type
_entity.pdbx_description
1 polymer ?
#
loop_
_entity_poly.entity_id
_entity_poly.type
_entity_poly.pdbx_seq_one_letter_code
_entity_poly.pdbx_strand_id
1 'polypeptide(L)'
;MTTTTSDASPDFPVPEGFFDEISAALRTETAEDIAETVIAACISRGIVHPELEEDPDDELRAVQMGEVFALVGAVSAAVADGTIIPAGVRILDTMDPDMELAWEDFTDSASDPEVAQAAAEMLRTGCAQPAPAPAPAPAAVPGR
;
A
#
# COMPACT_ATOMS: atom_id res chain seq x y z
N MET A 1 -4.07 27.39 -15.40
CA MET A 1 -3.53 26.15 -14.81
C MET A 1 -2.39 26.55 -13.91
N THR A 2 -2.66 26.70 -12.62
CA THR A 2 -1.62 26.95 -11.61
C THR A 2 -1.16 25.60 -11.08
N THR A 3 0.04 25.20 -11.46
CA THR A 3 0.77 24.07 -10.87
C THR A 3 1.10 24.45 -9.42
N THR A 4 0.36 23.87 -8.48
CA THR A 4 0.73 23.90 -7.07
C THR A 4 1.99 23.04 -6.91
N THR A 5 3.12 23.72 -6.72
CA THR A 5 4.36 23.08 -6.28
C THR A 5 4.22 22.90 -4.77
N SER A 6 3.85 21.69 -4.32
CA SER A 6 4.00 21.25 -2.93
C SER A 6 5.49 21.01 -2.66
N ASP A 7 6.25 22.09 -2.53
CA ASP A 7 7.63 22.04 -2.03
C ASP A 7 7.72 22.96 -0.82
N ALA A 8 7.08 22.49 0.25
CA ALA A 8 7.24 23.02 1.59
C ALA A 8 6.94 21.85 2.54
N SER A 9 7.81 20.85 2.56
CA SER A 9 7.95 20.08 3.79
C SER A 9 8.78 20.96 4.71
N PRO A 10 8.20 21.63 5.73
CA PRO A 10 9.04 22.14 6.79
C PRO A 10 9.87 20.95 7.31
N ASP A 11 11.18 21.17 7.53
CA ASP A 11 12.08 20.23 8.22
C ASP A 11 11.64 20.08 9.69
N PHE A 12 10.41 19.62 9.90
CA PHE A 12 9.89 19.27 11.20
C PHE A 12 10.32 17.83 11.47
N PRO A 13 11.21 17.60 12.45
CA PRO A 13 11.62 16.25 12.80
C PRO A 13 10.42 15.52 13.39
N VAL A 14 9.97 14.46 12.70
CA VAL A 14 8.94 13.57 13.21
C VAL A 14 9.41 13.02 14.57
N PRO A 15 8.62 13.16 15.65
CA PRO A 15 9.01 12.68 16.97
C PRO A 15 9.30 11.18 16.97
N GLU A 16 10.24 10.75 17.82
CA GLU A 16 10.61 9.35 17.94
C GLU A 16 9.39 8.48 18.29
N GLY A 17 9.26 7.33 17.61
CA GLY A 17 8.15 6.39 17.78
C GLY A 17 6.78 6.91 17.34
N PHE A 18 6.70 8.08 16.69
CA PHE A 18 5.42 8.63 16.23
C PHE A 18 4.79 7.76 15.14
N PHE A 19 5.57 7.33 14.14
CA PHE A 19 5.05 6.44 13.11
C PHE A 19 4.61 5.08 13.65
N ASP A 20 5.31 4.53 14.64
CA ASP A 20 4.90 3.27 15.29
C ASP A 20 3.53 3.43 15.97
N GLU A 21 3.33 4.53 16.69
CA GLU A 21 2.04 4.85 17.32
C GLU A 21 0.92 5.02 16.29
N ILE A 22 1.17 5.77 15.22
CA ILE A 22 0.19 5.95 14.14
C ILE A 22 -0.10 4.61 13.46
N SER A 23 0.92 3.80 13.17
CA SER A 23 0.72 2.49 12.53
C SER A 23 -0.11 1.54 13.38
N ALA A 24 -0.01 1.62 14.71
CA ALA A 24 -0.79 0.81 15.63
C ALA A 24 -2.26 1.26 15.73
N ALA A 25 -2.54 2.55 15.50
CA ALA A 25 -3.86 3.15 15.67
C ALA A 25 -4.65 3.31 14.35
N LEU A 26 -3.94 3.50 13.23
CA LEU A 26 -4.53 3.85 11.94
C LEU A 26 -5.33 2.67 11.37
N ARG A 27 -6.61 2.91 11.06
CA ARG A 27 -7.52 1.89 10.55
C ARG A 27 -7.61 1.86 9.04
N THR A 28 -7.76 3.01 8.39
CA THR A 28 -7.83 3.11 6.94
C THR A 28 -6.81 4.09 6.38
N GLU A 29 -6.63 4.07 5.07
CA GLU A 29 -5.80 5.03 4.32
C GLU A 29 -6.55 6.33 3.98
N THR A 30 -7.75 6.53 4.53
CA THR A 30 -8.53 7.74 4.23
C THR A 30 -7.88 8.97 4.87
N ALA A 31 -7.97 10.10 4.17
CA ALA A 31 -7.45 11.37 4.69
C ALA A 31 -8.08 11.77 6.03
N GLU A 32 -9.35 11.39 6.25
CA GLU A 32 -10.06 11.61 7.50
C GLU A 32 -9.44 10.79 8.64
N ASP A 33 -9.30 9.47 8.48
CA ASP A 33 -8.69 8.60 9.50
C ASP A 33 -7.23 9.00 9.79
N ILE A 34 -6.47 9.37 8.75
CA ILE A 34 -5.09 9.84 8.91
C ILE A 34 -5.06 11.12 9.75
N ALA A 35 -5.89 12.10 9.41
CA ALA A 35 -5.93 13.36 10.15
C ALA A 35 -6.39 13.15 11.59
N GLU A 36 -7.44 12.37 11.83
CA GLU A 36 -7.96 12.08 13.17
C GLU A 36 -6.90 11.38 14.04
N THR A 37 -6.24 10.36 13.49
CA THR A 37 -5.22 9.60 14.21
C THR A 37 -4.01 10.46 14.56
N VAL A 38 -3.55 11.30 13.62
CA VAL A 38 -2.45 12.24 13.86
C VAL A 38 -2.82 13.28 14.91
N ILE A 39 -4.01 13.88 14.82
CA ILE A 39 -4.47 14.88 15.80
C ILE A 39 -4.56 14.25 17.20
N ALA A 40 -5.12 13.04 17.31
CA ALA A 40 -5.21 12.32 18.58
C ALA A 40 -3.82 12.04 19.19
N ALA A 41 -2.84 11.64 18.37
CA ALA A 41 -1.46 11.44 18.81
C ALA A 41 -0.81 12.77 19.24
N CYS A 42 -1.02 13.85 18.49
CA CYS A 42 -0.53 15.18 18.84
C CYS A 42 -1.09 15.68 20.18
N ILE A 43 -2.38 15.43 20.46
CA ILE A 43 -2.99 15.77 21.75
C ILE A 43 -2.37 14.92 22.86
N SER A 44 -2.26 13.61 22.65
CA SER A 44 -1.74 12.66 23.64
C SER A 44 -0.28 12.94 24.02
N ARG A 45 0.51 13.43 23.06
CA ARG A 45 1.91 13.84 23.26
C ARG A 45 2.07 15.28 23.76
N GLY A 46 0.99 16.04 23.90
CA GLY A 46 1.06 17.45 24.32
C GLY A 46 1.67 18.38 23.28
N ILE A 47 1.60 18.03 22.00
CA ILE A 47 1.98 18.90 20.87
C ILE A 47 0.87 19.93 20.63
N VAL A 48 -0.39 19.48 20.75
CA VAL A 48 -1.57 20.34 20.68
C VAL A 48 -2.31 20.28 22.01
N HIS A 49 -2.64 21.44 22.56
CA HIS A 49 -3.42 21.55 23.78
C HIS A 49 -4.79 22.16 23.45
N PRO A 50 -5.81 21.34 23.17
CA PRO A 50 -7.14 21.84 22.81
C PRO A 50 -7.87 22.47 24.00
N GLU A 51 -7.51 22.11 25.25
CA GLU A 51 -8.19 22.52 26.48
C GLU A 51 -7.38 23.49 27.36
N LEU A 52 -6.58 24.39 26.76
CA LEU A 52 -5.94 25.44 27.57
C LEU A 52 -7.03 26.34 28.19
N GLU A 53 -6.98 26.53 29.52
CA GLU A 53 -7.90 27.42 30.26
C GLU A 53 -7.74 28.90 29.84
N GLU A 54 -6.59 29.25 29.25
CA GLU A 54 -6.28 30.56 28.70
C GLU A 54 -5.99 30.37 27.20
N ASP A 55 -6.67 31.13 26.33
CA ASP A 55 -6.48 31.01 24.89
C ASP A 55 -4.99 31.27 24.56
N PRO A 56 -4.28 30.30 23.95
CA PRO A 56 -2.91 30.52 23.50
C PRO A 56 -2.89 31.68 22.49
N ASP A 57 -1.86 32.52 22.57
CA ASP A 57 -1.67 33.62 21.61
C ASP A 57 -1.71 33.11 20.17
N ASP A 58 -2.24 33.93 19.26
CA ASP A 58 -2.52 33.56 17.87
C ASP A 58 -1.26 33.04 17.16
N GLU A 59 -0.08 33.57 17.52
CA GLU A 59 1.21 33.12 17.00
C GLU A 59 1.54 31.68 17.43
N LEU A 60 1.28 31.32 18.69
CA LEU A 60 1.49 29.96 19.20
C LEU A 60 0.50 28.97 18.56
N ARG A 61 -0.76 29.36 18.36
CA ARG A 61 -1.75 28.57 17.62
C ARG A 61 -1.28 28.28 16.19
N ALA A 62 -0.76 29.29 15.50
CA ALA A 62 -0.28 29.14 14.14
C ALA A 62 0.91 28.15 14.05
N VAL A 63 1.83 28.21 15.01
CA VAL A 63 2.96 27.26 15.10
C VAL A 63 2.46 25.83 15.33
N GLN A 64 1.62 25.60 16.35
CA GLN A 64 1.08 24.26 16.66
C GLN A 64 0.31 23.67 15.47
N MET A 65 -0.51 24.48 14.79
CA MET A 65 -1.24 24.03 13.60
C MET A 65 -0.29 23.68 12.44
N GLY A 66 0.77 24.46 12.25
CA GLY A 66 1.82 24.17 11.27
C GLY A 66 2.49 22.82 11.53
N GLU A 67 2.78 22.50 12.79
CA GLU A 67 3.36 21.21 13.19
C GLU A 67 2.41 20.04 12.92
N VAL A 68 1.12 20.20 13.23
CA VAL A 68 0.10 19.18 12.91
C VAL A 68 0.02 18.93 11.42
N PHE A 69 -0.03 19.98 10.60
CA PHE A 69 -0.09 19.81 9.14
C PHE A 69 1.17 19.13 8.58
N ALA A 70 2.34 19.43 9.13
CA ALA A 70 3.58 18.75 8.76
C ALA A 70 3.52 17.25 9.09
N LEU A 71 3.03 16.89 10.29
CA LEU A 71 2.87 15.49 10.71
C LEU A 71 1.82 14.74 9.89
N VAL A 72 0.69 15.38 9.56
CA VAL A 72 -0.31 14.81 8.65
C VAL A 72 0.30 14.53 7.27
N GLY A 73 1.10 15.48 6.74
CA GLY A 73 1.82 15.29 5.48
C GLY A 73 2.80 14.14 5.52
N ALA A 74 3.61 14.03 6.58
CA ALA A 74 4.59 12.97 6.76
C ALA A 74 3.92 11.58 6.85
N VAL A 75 2.83 11.46 7.63
CA VAL A 75 2.07 10.21 7.74
C VAL A 75 1.38 9.87 6.41
N SER A 76 0.81 10.84 5.72
CA SER A 76 0.18 10.61 4.41
C SER A 76 1.18 10.08 3.39
N ALA A 77 2.41 10.61 3.38
CA ALA A 77 3.49 10.11 2.54
C ALA A 77 3.89 8.68 2.92
N ALA A 78 4.02 8.38 4.21
CA ALA A 78 4.36 7.04 4.71
C ALA A 78 3.26 6.00 4.45
N VAL A 79 1.98 6.40 4.41
CA VAL A 79 0.89 5.52 3.97
C VAL A 79 0.97 5.30 2.46
N ALA A 80 1.24 6.36 1.68
CA ALA A 80 1.30 6.27 0.22
C ALA A 80 2.50 5.45 -0.31
N ASP A 81 3.62 5.44 0.40
CA ASP A 81 4.80 4.62 0.04
C ASP A 81 4.78 3.21 0.64
N GLY A 82 3.75 2.88 1.45
CA GLY A 82 3.57 1.57 2.06
C GLY A 82 4.41 1.34 3.33
N THR A 83 5.11 2.35 3.84
CA THR A 83 5.82 2.27 5.14
C THR A 83 4.85 2.06 6.30
N ILE A 84 3.68 2.71 6.25
CA ILE A 84 2.58 2.50 7.20
C ILE A 84 1.46 1.75 6.48
N ILE A 85 1.14 0.55 6.99
CA ILE A 85 0.01 -0.25 6.51
C ILE A 85 -1.12 -0.17 7.56
N PRO A 86 -2.25 0.51 7.26
CA PRO A 86 -3.35 0.62 8.19
C PRO A 86 -3.91 -0.75 8.60
N ALA A 87 -4.28 -0.91 9.88
CA ALA A 87 -4.72 -2.19 10.44
C ALA A 87 -6.03 -2.73 9.84
N GLY A 88 -6.89 -1.85 9.32
CA GLY A 88 -8.11 -2.23 8.57
C GLY A 88 -7.85 -2.51 7.10
N VAL A 89 -6.69 -2.09 6.57
CA VAL A 89 -6.16 -2.45 5.24
C VAL A 89 -5.19 -3.61 5.38
N ARG A 90 -5.45 -4.54 6.32
CA ARG A 90 -4.91 -5.89 6.17
C ARG A 90 -5.50 -6.42 4.89
N ILE A 91 -4.74 -6.28 3.81
CA ILE A 91 -4.80 -7.11 2.62
C ILE A 91 -5.11 -8.48 3.18
N LEU A 92 -6.25 -9.04 2.79
CA LEU A 92 -6.51 -10.44 3.02
C LEU A 92 -5.28 -11.15 2.45
N ASP A 93 -4.35 -11.52 3.33
CA ASP A 93 -3.14 -12.30 3.02
C ASP A 93 -3.52 -13.70 2.51
N THR A 94 -4.82 -13.96 2.36
CA THR A 94 -5.34 -14.95 1.44
C THR A 94 -5.45 -14.29 0.07
N MET A 95 -4.39 -14.43 -0.75
CA MET A 95 -4.57 -14.40 -2.20
C MET A 95 -5.76 -15.32 -2.51
N ASP A 96 -6.63 -14.86 -3.40
CA ASP A 96 -7.68 -15.74 -3.90
C ASP A 96 -6.99 -17.03 -4.41
N PRO A 97 -7.37 -18.22 -3.93
CA PRO A 97 -6.67 -19.46 -4.25
C PRO A 97 -6.64 -19.74 -5.75
N ASP A 98 -7.63 -19.26 -6.51
CA ASP A 98 -7.65 -19.39 -7.97
C ASP A 98 -6.61 -18.44 -8.61
N MET A 99 -6.41 -17.26 -8.03
CA MET A 99 -5.38 -16.30 -8.45
C MET A 99 -3.97 -16.78 -8.10
N GLU A 100 -3.80 -17.42 -6.94
CA GLU A 100 -2.54 -18.01 -6.51
C GLU A 100 -2.13 -19.17 -7.43
N LEU A 101 -3.06 -20.08 -7.73
CA LEU A 101 -2.87 -21.15 -8.73
C LEU A 101 -2.52 -20.60 -10.12
N ALA A 102 -3.20 -19.56 -10.58
CA ALA A 102 -2.90 -18.93 -11.86
C ALA A 102 -1.51 -18.28 -11.88
N TRP A 103 -1.06 -17.73 -10.75
CA TRP A 103 0.26 -17.12 -10.63
C TRP A 103 1.37 -18.18 -10.59
N GLU A 104 1.17 -19.29 -9.88
CA GLU A 104 2.08 -20.44 -9.90
C GLU A 104 2.22 -21.03 -11.31
N ASP A 105 1.11 -21.28 -12.01
CA ASP A 105 1.10 -21.79 -13.39
C ASP A 105 1.82 -20.84 -14.36
N PHE A 106 1.59 -19.53 -14.21
CA PHE A 106 2.30 -18.52 -14.99
C PHE A 106 3.80 -18.53 -14.72
N THR A 107 4.22 -18.65 -13.45
CA THR A 107 5.63 -18.60 -13.06
C THR A 107 6.38 -19.86 -13.51
N ASP A 108 5.71 -21.02 -13.44
CA ASP A 108 6.23 -22.30 -13.93
C ASP A 108 6.37 -22.26 -15.47
N SER A 109 5.33 -21.80 -16.16
CA SER A 109 5.37 -21.59 -17.62
C SER A 109 6.45 -20.59 -18.06
N ALA A 110 6.66 -19.51 -17.30
CA ALA A 110 7.69 -18.52 -17.62
C ALA A 110 9.12 -19.05 -17.42
N SER A 111 9.27 -20.06 -16.56
CA SER A 111 10.56 -20.72 -16.28
C SER A 111 10.80 -21.93 -17.18
N ASP A 112 9.78 -22.41 -17.89
CA ASP A 112 9.87 -23.54 -18.80
C ASP A 112 10.68 -23.17 -20.07
N PRO A 113 11.80 -23.89 -20.33
CA PRO A 113 12.62 -23.64 -21.53
C PRO A 113 11.88 -23.91 -22.84
N GLU A 114 10.90 -24.82 -22.89
CA GLU A 114 10.09 -25.09 -24.08
C GLU A 114 9.15 -23.93 -24.38
N VAL A 115 8.53 -23.35 -23.34
CA VAL A 115 7.67 -22.16 -23.46
C VAL A 115 8.50 -20.94 -23.88
N ALA A 116 9.70 -20.76 -23.31
CA ALA A 116 10.62 -19.71 -23.73
C ALA A 116 11.05 -19.85 -25.21
N GLN A 117 11.28 -21.08 -25.67
CA GLN A 117 11.64 -21.36 -27.06
C GLN A 117 10.47 -21.11 -28.01
N ALA A 118 9.25 -21.52 -27.64
CA ALA A 118 8.03 -21.24 -28.39
C ALA A 118 7.74 -19.73 -28.47
N ALA A 119 7.91 -18.99 -27.38
CA ALA A 119 7.78 -17.53 -27.36
C ALA A 119 8.83 -16.84 -28.27
N ALA A 120 10.08 -17.32 -28.27
CA ALA A 120 11.12 -16.82 -29.15
C ALA A 120 10.83 -17.11 -30.64
N GLU A 121 10.20 -18.25 -30.94
CA GLU A 121 9.77 -18.59 -32.30
C GLU A 121 8.55 -17.79 -32.75
N MET A 122 7.61 -17.51 -31.85
CA MET A 122 6.52 -16.56 -32.06
C MET A 122 7.01 -15.17 -32.41
N LEU A 123 7.96 -14.63 -31.64
CA LEU A 123 8.57 -13.31 -31.91
C LEU A 123 9.29 -13.28 -33.26
N ARG A 124 9.86 -14.40 -33.70
CA ARG A 124 10.59 -14.52 -34.96
C ARG A 124 9.68 -14.67 -36.18
N THR A 125 8.58 -15.39 -36.05
CA THR A 125 7.70 -15.77 -37.17
C THR A 125 6.42 -14.95 -37.23
N GLY A 126 6.02 -14.28 -36.15
CA GLY A 126 4.76 -13.55 -36.03
C GLY A 126 3.53 -14.45 -35.91
N CYS A 127 3.71 -15.77 -35.73
CA CYS A 127 2.61 -16.73 -35.64
C CYS A 127 2.65 -17.48 -34.31
N ALA A 128 1.54 -17.43 -33.56
CA ALA A 128 1.34 -18.29 -32.39
C ALA A 128 1.11 -19.74 -32.83
N GLN A 129 1.89 -20.68 -32.29
CA GLN A 129 1.56 -22.09 -32.41
C GLN A 129 0.39 -22.42 -31.49
N PRO A 130 -0.58 -23.24 -31.92
CA PRO A 130 -1.67 -23.68 -31.05
C PRO A 130 -1.09 -24.54 -29.92
N ALA A 131 -1.59 -24.34 -28.70
CA ALA A 131 -1.20 -25.13 -27.54
C ALA A 131 -1.38 -26.64 -27.82
N PRO A 132 -0.46 -27.51 -27.35
CA PRO A 132 -0.60 -28.95 -27.53
C PRO A 132 -1.90 -29.42 -26.89
N ALA A 133 -2.68 -30.20 -27.65
CA ALA A 133 -3.97 -30.70 -27.18
C ALA A 133 -3.78 -31.55 -25.91
N PRO A 134 -4.67 -31.42 -24.90
CA PRO A 134 -4.57 -32.19 -23.67
C PRO A 134 -4.60 -33.69 -24.01
N ALA A 135 -3.71 -34.45 -23.36
CA ALA A 135 -3.58 -35.89 -23.59
C ALA A 135 -4.94 -36.60 -23.37
N PRO A 136 -5.31 -37.56 -24.23
CA PRO A 136 -6.57 -38.28 -24.07
C PRO A 136 -6.59 -39.02 -22.73
N ALA A 137 -7.67 -38.83 -21.97
CA ALA A 137 -7.88 -39.52 -20.70
C ALA A 137 -7.75 -41.06 -20.89
N PRO A 138 -7.13 -41.78 -19.93
CA PRO A 138 -6.96 -43.22 -20.05
C PRO A 138 -8.32 -43.91 -20.15
N ALA A 139 -8.46 -44.78 -21.15
CA ALA A 139 -9.68 -45.54 -21.38
C ALA A 139 -10.10 -46.32 -20.13
N ALA A 140 -11.29 -46.03 -19.62
CA ALA A 140 -11.90 -46.81 -18.55
C ALA A 140 -12.04 -48.27 -19.00
N VAL A 141 -11.31 -49.17 -18.34
CA VAL A 141 -11.44 -50.62 -18.52
C VAL A 141 -12.77 -51.04 -17.88
N PRO A 142 -13.75 -51.56 -18.64
CA PRO A 142 -14.98 -52.05 -18.03
C PRO A 142 -14.69 -53.34 -17.26
N GLY A 143 -15.03 -53.34 -15.98
CA GLY A 143 -14.83 -54.44 -15.04
C GLY A 143 -15.50 -55.73 -15.47
N ARG A 144 -14.85 -56.84 -15.13
CA ARG A 144 -15.27 -58.22 -15.38
C ARG A 144 -15.62 -58.90 -14.07
#